data_AF-A0A2H0PJ31-F1
#
_entry.id   AF-A0A2H0PJ31-F1
#
_cell.length_a   1.000
_cell.length_b   1.000
_cell.length_c   1.000
_cell.angle_alpha   90.00
_cell.angle_beta   90.00
_cell.angle_gamma   90.00
#
_symmetry.space_group_name_H-M   'P 1'
#
loop_
_entity.id
_entity.type
_entity.pdbx_description
1 polymer ?
#
loop_
_entity_poly.entity_id
_entity_poly.type
_entity_poly.pdbx_seq_one_letter_code
_entity_poly.pdbx_strand_id
1 'polypeptide(L)'
;MKNRKLYNPNQNLKILSLTILLTSAVACGNDGKSAGDRAKSMTDTAIQKSNDIKDAITGEEKTPEEVEAKLSRQAEDLTTKIAALETKQSQETMPKVREANKTRLDRVKSALSEANSQINSLKKASAAKWNAQKAVAINAIDDAREKVNSALERQEFKEDAAEKIAKIEGRIESLKVDAAKAKGDAKKEIEEQQAKLEEKYESLKNDYDEFVESSEDKWGDFKEGMEKTFSELVSTFKGLFD
;
A
#
# COMPACT_ATOMS: atom_id res chain seq x y z
N MET A 1 -52.65 22.25 -2.32
CA MET A 1 -51.43 22.51 -3.12
C MET A 1 -50.21 22.40 -2.23
N LYS A 2 -49.45 21.30 -2.31
CA LYS A 2 -48.23 21.11 -1.50
C LYS A 2 -47.02 21.60 -2.32
N ASN A 3 -46.39 22.67 -1.84
CA ASN A 3 -45.14 23.22 -2.37
C ASN A 3 -44.02 22.15 -2.31
N ARG A 4 -43.73 21.50 -3.44
CA ARG A 4 -42.47 20.77 -3.62
C ARG A 4 -41.39 21.83 -3.84
N LYS A 5 -40.54 22.08 -2.83
CA LYS A 5 -39.29 22.80 -3.05
C LYS A 5 -38.48 22.00 -4.07
N LEU A 6 -38.19 22.61 -5.21
CA LEU A 6 -37.34 22.03 -6.27
C LEU A 6 -35.97 21.73 -5.66
N TYR A 7 -35.66 20.44 -5.55
CA TYR A 7 -34.35 19.94 -5.16
C TYR A 7 -33.33 20.37 -6.22
N ASN A 8 -32.34 21.18 -5.84
CA ASN A 8 -31.30 21.65 -6.75
C ASN A 8 -30.01 20.84 -6.51
N PRO A 9 -29.73 19.81 -7.33
CA PRO A 9 -28.57 18.93 -7.15
C PRO A 9 -27.22 19.67 -7.21
N ASN A 10 -27.16 20.83 -7.88
CA ASN A 10 -25.92 21.60 -8.03
C ASN A 10 -25.44 22.27 -6.73
N GLN A 11 -26.32 22.51 -5.75
CA GLN A 11 -25.92 23.12 -4.47
C GLN A 11 -25.23 22.11 -3.54
N ASN A 12 -25.69 20.85 -3.52
CA ASN A 12 -25.07 19.78 -2.74
C ASN A 12 -23.69 19.40 -3.28
N LEU A 13 -23.50 19.40 -4.60
CA LEU A 13 -22.20 19.16 -5.23
C LEU A 13 -21.14 20.21 -4.82
N LYS A 14 -21.53 21.48 -4.66
CA LYS A 14 -20.65 22.56 -4.18
C LYS A 14 -20.27 22.41 -2.71
N ILE A 15 -21.17 21.92 -1.87
CA ILE A 15 -20.89 21.68 -0.44
C ILE A 15 -20.00 20.44 -0.27
N LEU A 16 -20.24 19.38 -1.05
CA LEU A 16 -19.40 18.17 -1.07
C LEU A 16 -17.96 18.46 -1.51
N SER A 17 -17.79 19.24 -2.59
CA SER A 17 -16.45 19.65 -3.05
C SER A 17 -15.73 20.52 -2.02
N LEU A 18 -16.43 21.39 -1.29
CA LEU A 18 -15.84 22.17 -0.20
C LEU A 18 -15.39 21.31 0.98
N THR A 19 -16.20 20.32 1.39
CA THR A 19 -15.86 19.43 2.51
C THR A 19 -14.68 18.52 2.17
N ILE A 20 -14.59 18.02 0.93
CA ILE A 20 -13.48 17.18 0.44
C ILE A 20 -12.15 17.96 0.36
N LEU A 21 -12.20 19.25 -0.02
CA LEU A 21 -11.05 20.15 0.00
C LEU A 21 -10.55 20.45 1.41
N LEU A 22 -11.42 20.44 2.41
CA LEU A 22 -11.07 20.71 3.80
C LEU A 22 -10.46 19.50 4.52
N THR A 23 -10.87 18.26 4.20
CA THR A 23 -10.28 17.05 4.81
C THR A 23 -8.92 16.64 4.20
N SER A 24 -8.63 17.01 2.95
CA SER A 24 -7.36 16.68 2.28
C SER A 24 -6.19 17.59 2.68
N ALA A 25 -6.45 18.68 3.44
CA ALA A 25 -5.43 19.64 3.86
C ALA A 25 -4.65 19.25 5.13
N VAL A 26 -4.88 18.07 5.73
CA VAL A 26 -4.24 17.66 6.98
C VAL A 26 -3.33 16.44 6.76
N ALA A 27 -2.21 16.64 6.08
CA ALA A 27 -1.05 15.75 6.16
C ALA A 27 0.21 16.54 5.78
N CYS A 28 0.86 17.16 6.78
CA CYS A 28 2.19 17.74 6.61
C CYS A 28 3.25 16.72 7.06
N GLY A 29 4.01 16.18 6.10
CA GLY A 29 5.28 15.47 6.30
C GLY A 29 6.38 16.17 5.50
N ASN A 30 7.62 16.18 5.98
CA ASN A 30 8.72 17.02 5.49
C ASN A 30 9.74 16.19 4.67
N ASP A 31 9.58 16.18 3.35
CA ASP A 31 10.43 15.50 2.36
C ASP A 31 10.86 16.58 1.36
N GLY A 32 12.13 16.62 0.97
CA GLY A 32 12.76 17.75 0.24
C GLY A 32 12.21 18.14 -1.14
N LYS A 33 10.98 17.78 -1.53
CA LYS A 33 10.24 18.41 -2.62
C LYS A 33 9.78 19.79 -2.19
N SER A 34 9.83 20.76 -3.11
CA SER A 34 9.32 22.11 -2.82
C SER A 34 7.87 22.00 -2.34
N ALA A 35 7.48 22.79 -1.35
CA ALA A 35 6.13 22.76 -0.80
C ALA A 35 5.05 22.91 -1.92
N GLY A 36 5.42 23.55 -3.04
CA GLY A 36 4.57 23.69 -4.23
C GLY A 36 4.30 22.38 -4.97
N ASP A 37 5.27 21.50 -5.12
CA ASP A 37 5.10 20.25 -5.90
C ASP A 37 4.24 19.22 -5.15
N ARG A 38 4.34 19.21 -3.82
CA ARG A 38 3.50 18.38 -2.94
C ARG A 38 2.09 18.90 -2.86
N ALA A 39 1.92 20.21 -2.67
CA ALA A 39 0.61 20.82 -2.72
C ALA A 39 -0.10 20.50 -4.03
N LYS A 40 0.64 20.54 -5.16
CA LYS A 40 0.11 20.24 -6.49
C LYS A 40 -0.29 18.77 -6.65
N SER A 41 0.57 17.83 -6.27
CA SER A 41 0.26 16.39 -6.29
C SER A 41 -0.93 16.04 -5.40
N MET A 42 -1.01 16.61 -4.19
CA MET A 42 -2.15 16.38 -3.29
C MET A 42 -3.44 16.98 -3.86
N THR A 43 -3.38 18.17 -4.47
CA THR A 43 -4.55 18.75 -5.17
C THR A 43 -4.96 17.92 -6.36
N ASP A 44 -4.03 17.37 -7.15
CA ASP A 44 -4.35 16.56 -8.31
C ASP A 44 -4.98 15.22 -7.89
N THR A 45 -4.48 14.57 -6.82
CA THR A 45 -5.10 13.39 -6.22
C THR A 45 -6.48 13.69 -5.63
N ALA A 46 -6.65 14.83 -4.96
CA ALA A 46 -7.94 15.24 -4.40
C ALA A 46 -8.97 15.58 -5.50
N ILE A 47 -8.52 16.20 -6.61
CA ILE A 47 -9.34 16.49 -7.79
C ILE A 47 -9.73 15.18 -8.49
N GLN A 48 -8.79 14.23 -8.64
CA GLN A 48 -9.08 12.93 -9.23
C GLN A 48 -10.08 12.15 -8.38
N LYS A 49 -9.86 12.03 -7.06
CA LYS A 49 -10.84 11.43 -6.13
C LYS A 49 -12.19 12.14 -6.22
N SER A 50 -12.21 13.48 -6.30
CA SER A 50 -13.45 14.25 -6.48
C SER A 50 -14.17 13.93 -7.80
N ASN A 51 -13.45 13.66 -8.89
CA ASN A 51 -14.04 13.30 -10.18
C ASN A 51 -14.53 11.85 -10.17
N ASP A 52 -13.78 10.92 -9.59
CA ASP A 52 -14.20 9.52 -9.45
C ASP A 52 -15.46 9.38 -8.59
N ILE A 53 -15.57 10.18 -7.52
CA ILE A 53 -16.78 10.30 -6.70
C ILE A 53 -17.94 10.87 -7.53
N LYS A 54 -17.68 11.91 -8.32
CA LYS A 54 -18.69 12.54 -9.17
C LYS A 54 -19.24 11.53 -10.17
N ASP A 55 -18.38 10.77 -10.83
CA ASP A 55 -18.75 9.73 -11.77
C ASP A 55 -19.45 8.54 -11.09
N ALA A 56 -19.07 8.18 -9.86
CA ALA A 56 -19.79 7.18 -9.06
C ALA A 56 -21.17 7.66 -8.57
N ILE A 57 -21.38 8.97 -8.47
CA ILE A 57 -22.67 9.60 -8.16
C ILE A 57 -23.51 9.76 -9.44
N THR A 58 -22.92 10.05 -10.60
CA THR A 58 -23.62 10.41 -11.85
C THR A 58 -23.70 9.30 -12.91
N GLY A 59 -22.90 8.24 -12.82
CA GLY A 59 -23.03 7.05 -13.66
C GLY A 59 -24.27 6.24 -13.27
N GLU A 60 -24.89 5.56 -14.26
CA GLU A 60 -26.13 4.75 -14.22
C GLU A 60 -26.82 4.70 -12.84
N GLU A 61 -28.05 5.23 -12.72
CA GLU A 61 -28.85 5.25 -11.49
C GLU A 61 -29.00 3.84 -10.87
N LYS A 62 -27.99 3.44 -10.09
CA LYS A 62 -28.03 2.23 -9.28
C LYS A 62 -28.93 2.49 -8.09
N THR A 63 -29.79 1.54 -7.79
CA THR A 63 -30.72 1.69 -6.67
C THR A 63 -29.92 1.76 -5.35
N PRO A 64 -30.49 2.37 -4.29
CA PRO A 64 -29.89 2.35 -2.96
C PRO A 64 -29.41 0.96 -2.52
N GLU A 65 -30.18 -0.08 -2.82
CA GLU A 65 -29.89 -1.47 -2.49
C GLU A 65 -28.68 -2.00 -3.27
N GLU A 66 -28.54 -1.66 -4.56
CA GLU A 66 -27.40 -2.08 -5.38
C GLU A 66 -26.08 -1.44 -4.92
N VAL A 67 -26.13 -0.15 -4.55
CA VAL A 67 -24.96 0.55 -4.02
C VAL A 67 -24.55 -0.04 -2.67
N GLU A 68 -25.52 -0.26 -1.78
CA GLU A 68 -25.28 -0.89 -0.47
C GLU A 68 -24.68 -2.29 -0.63
N ALA A 69 -25.23 -3.11 -1.51
CA ALA A 69 -24.75 -4.47 -1.77
C ALA A 69 -23.31 -4.45 -2.32
N LYS A 70 -22.99 -3.52 -3.23
CA LYS A 70 -21.63 -3.38 -3.76
C LYS A 70 -20.64 -2.99 -2.67
N LEU A 71 -20.94 -1.97 -1.87
CA LEU A 71 -20.06 -1.51 -0.80
C LEU A 71 -19.87 -2.59 0.28
N SER A 72 -20.93 -3.34 0.60
CA SER A 72 -20.86 -4.44 1.56
C SER A 72 -19.95 -5.57 1.06
N ARG A 73 -20.08 -5.96 -0.22
CA ARG A 73 -19.17 -6.96 -0.84
C ARG A 73 -17.71 -6.48 -0.86
N GLN A 74 -17.47 -5.20 -1.11
CA GLN A 74 -16.12 -4.64 -1.05
C GLN A 74 -15.57 -4.70 0.39
N ALA A 75 -16.38 -4.36 1.39
CA ALA A 75 -15.98 -4.48 2.79
C ALA A 75 -15.67 -5.94 3.20
N GLU A 76 -16.43 -6.92 2.70
CA GLU A 76 -16.19 -8.35 2.92
C GLU A 76 -14.87 -8.83 2.28
N ASP A 77 -14.58 -8.40 1.04
CA ASP A 77 -13.28 -8.67 0.38
C ASP A 77 -12.11 -8.09 1.20
N LEU A 78 -12.23 -6.84 1.64
CA LEU A 78 -11.22 -6.20 2.50
C LEU A 78 -11.06 -6.92 3.84
N THR A 79 -12.15 -7.41 4.43
CA THR A 79 -12.12 -8.21 5.66
C THR A 79 -11.29 -9.48 5.46
N THR A 80 -11.51 -10.17 4.34
CA THR A 80 -10.76 -11.40 4.00
C THR A 80 -9.27 -11.12 3.83
N LYS A 81 -8.92 -10.03 3.15
CA LYS A 81 -7.52 -9.59 2.98
C LYS A 81 -6.84 -9.23 4.30
N ILE A 82 -7.55 -8.54 5.19
CA ILE A 82 -7.05 -8.23 6.54
C ILE A 82 -6.81 -9.51 7.34
N ALA A 83 -7.70 -10.50 7.26
CA ALA A 83 -7.50 -11.79 7.94
C ALA A 83 -6.27 -12.55 7.41
N ALA A 84 -5.99 -12.46 6.11
CA ALA A 84 -4.75 -13.00 5.54
C ALA A 84 -3.50 -12.28 6.08
N LEU A 85 -3.54 -10.94 6.18
CA LEU A 85 -2.47 -10.14 6.80
C LEU A 85 -2.26 -10.48 8.28
N GLU A 86 -3.33 -10.70 9.05
CA GLU A 86 -3.26 -11.15 10.45
C GLU A 86 -2.57 -12.50 10.58
N THR A 87 -2.91 -13.44 9.70
CA THR A 87 -2.31 -14.76 9.68
C THR A 87 -0.81 -14.66 9.42
N LYS A 88 -0.40 -13.90 8.40
CA LYS A 88 1.00 -13.64 8.08
C LYS A 88 1.74 -12.92 9.22
N GLN A 89 1.10 -11.93 9.86
CA GLN A 89 1.68 -11.22 11.00
C GLN A 89 1.88 -12.11 12.24
N SER A 90 1.01 -13.10 12.43
CA SER A 90 1.15 -14.08 13.52
C SER A 90 2.27 -15.09 13.30
N GLN A 91 2.63 -15.33 12.03
CA GLN A 91 3.74 -16.21 11.63
C GLN A 91 5.09 -15.49 11.61
N GLU A 92 5.11 -14.15 11.73
CA GLU A 92 6.33 -13.35 11.72
C GLU A 92 7.19 -13.64 12.96
N THR A 93 8.43 -14.05 12.72
CA THR A 93 9.37 -14.46 13.77
C THR A 93 10.28 -13.30 14.20
N MET A 94 10.48 -12.30 13.34
CA MET A 94 11.31 -11.14 13.67
C MET A 94 10.54 -10.10 14.49
N PRO A 95 10.95 -9.79 15.74
CA PRO A 95 10.19 -8.91 16.62
C PRO A 95 9.94 -7.51 16.06
N LYS A 96 10.95 -6.91 15.42
CA LYS A 96 10.84 -5.58 14.81
C LYS A 96 9.81 -5.56 13.67
N VAL A 97 9.88 -6.55 12.79
CA VAL A 97 8.94 -6.71 11.67
C VAL A 97 7.52 -6.92 12.17
N ARG A 98 7.37 -7.76 13.21
CA ARG A 98 6.07 -8.05 13.80
C ARG A 98 5.39 -6.80 14.36
N GLU A 99 6.14 -5.91 15.00
CA GLU A 99 5.60 -4.67 15.56
C GLU A 99 5.26 -3.63 14.47
N ALA A 100 6.12 -3.48 13.45
CA ALA A 100 5.85 -2.63 12.29
C ALA A 100 4.58 -3.10 11.55
N ASN A 101 4.46 -4.40 11.30
CA ASN A 101 3.28 -4.99 10.67
C ASN A 101 2.02 -4.85 11.52
N LYS A 102 2.12 -5.01 12.84
CA LYS A 102 1.00 -4.80 13.75
C LYS A 102 0.46 -3.36 13.66
N THR A 103 1.36 -2.38 13.68
CA THR A 103 0.97 -0.96 13.56
C THR A 103 0.23 -0.69 12.25
N ARG A 104 0.73 -1.23 11.12
CA ARG A 104 0.07 -1.10 9.81
C ARG A 104 -1.30 -1.80 9.81
N LEU A 105 -1.37 -2.99 10.36
CA LEU A 105 -2.60 -3.77 10.46
C LEU A 105 -3.67 -3.04 11.29
N ASP A 106 -3.29 -2.39 12.39
CA ASP A 106 -4.21 -1.59 13.21
C ASP A 106 -4.78 -0.39 12.45
N ARG A 107 -3.94 0.30 11.64
CA ARG A 107 -4.41 1.39 10.75
C ARG A 107 -5.43 0.90 9.74
N VAL A 108 -5.15 -0.23 9.10
CA VAL A 108 -6.02 -0.82 8.07
C VAL A 108 -7.35 -1.29 8.67
N LYS A 109 -7.32 -1.91 9.86
CA LYS A 109 -8.53 -2.30 10.60
C LYS A 109 -9.36 -1.08 11.00
N SER A 110 -8.71 -0.01 11.46
CA SER A 110 -9.39 1.24 11.80
C SER A 110 -10.09 1.85 10.57
N ALA A 111 -9.42 1.87 9.41
CA ALA A 111 -10.02 2.35 8.16
C ALA A 111 -11.23 1.49 7.73
N LEU A 112 -11.14 0.16 7.81
CA LEU A 112 -12.27 -0.72 7.50
C LEU A 112 -13.43 -0.54 8.50
N SER A 113 -13.14 -0.33 9.79
CA SER A 113 -14.16 -0.06 10.81
C SER A 113 -14.92 1.24 10.50
N GLU A 114 -14.19 2.29 10.12
CA GLU A 114 -14.79 3.56 9.69
C GLU A 114 -15.64 3.37 8.43
N ALA A 115 -15.13 2.66 7.42
CA ALA A 115 -15.87 2.35 6.21
C ALA A 115 -17.19 1.62 6.50
N ASN A 116 -17.17 0.63 7.39
CA ASN A 116 -18.37 -0.09 7.82
C ASN A 116 -19.36 0.81 8.59
N SER A 117 -18.86 1.74 9.41
CA SER A 117 -19.68 2.75 10.08
C SER A 117 -20.41 3.67 9.09
N GLN A 118 -19.70 4.11 8.04
CA GLN A 118 -20.27 4.96 7.00
C GLN A 118 -21.27 4.20 6.11
N ILE A 119 -20.99 2.95 5.76
CA ILE A 119 -21.96 2.07 5.08
C ILE A 119 -23.24 1.95 5.92
N ASN A 120 -23.13 1.64 7.22
CA ASN A 120 -24.30 1.53 8.09
C ASN A 120 -25.09 2.83 8.22
N SER A 121 -24.41 3.98 8.17
CA SER A 121 -25.05 5.29 8.14
C SER A 121 -25.79 5.53 6.82
N LEU A 122 -25.24 5.07 5.70
CA LEU A 122 -25.89 5.09 4.39
C LEU A 122 -27.15 4.20 4.35
N LYS A 123 -27.12 3.01 4.96
CA LYS A 123 -28.30 2.12 5.05
C LYS A 123 -29.51 2.80 5.72
N LYS A 124 -29.21 3.71 6.66
CA LYS A 124 -30.22 4.45 7.43
C LYS A 124 -30.54 5.83 6.82
N ALA A 125 -29.95 6.15 5.66
CA ALA A 125 -30.09 7.43 5.02
C ALA A 125 -31.52 7.68 4.51
N SER A 126 -32.07 8.86 4.81
CA SER A 126 -33.25 9.34 4.08
C SER A 126 -32.89 9.67 2.62
N ALA A 127 -33.85 9.58 1.70
CA ALA A 127 -33.64 9.93 0.29
C ALA A 127 -32.97 11.31 0.07
N ALA A 128 -33.29 12.30 0.92
CA ALA A 128 -32.72 13.65 0.84
C ALA A 128 -31.24 13.74 1.24
N LYS A 129 -30.74 12.79 2.03
CA LYS A 129 -29.35 12.71 2.51
C LYS A 129 -28.54 11.60 1.84
N TRP A 130 -29.22 10.70 1.13
CA TRP A 130 -28.63 9.51 0.50
C TRP A 130 -27.44 9.86 -0.39
N ASN A 131 -27.56 10.86 -1.26
CA ASN A 131 -26.47 11.22 -2.18
C ASN A 131 -25.20 11.69 -1.45
N ALA A 132 -25.37 12.47 -0.38
CA ALA A 132 -24.24 12.95 0.41
C ALA A 132 -23.61 11.81 1.23
N GLN A 133 -24.42 10.95 1.84
CA GLN A 133 -23.92 9.82 2.63
C GLN A 133 -23.33 8.72 1.73
N LYS A 134 -23.81 8.55 0.50
CA LYS A 134 -23.23 7.65 -0.50
C LYS A 134 -21.80 8.05 -0.81
N ALA A 135 -21.56 9.34 -1.09
CA ALA A 135 -20.23 9.84 -1.38
C ALA A 135 -19.25 9.58 -0.22
N VAL A 136 -19.70 9.81 1.02
CA VAL A 136 -18.89 9.56 2.22
C VAL A 136 -18.56 8.07 2.37
N ALA A 137 -19.55 7.18 2.18
CA ALA A 137 -19.33 5.73 2.28
C ALA A 137 -18.41 5.19 1.17
N ILE A 138 -18.55 5.69 -0.06
CA ILE A 138 -17.64 5.36 -1.18
C ILE A 138 -16.22 5.76 -0.82
N ASN A 139 -16.01 7.00 -0.38
CA ASN A 139 -14.68 7.48 0.00
C ASN A 139 -14.04 6.68 1.12
N ALA A 140 -14.82 6.31 2.14
CA ALA A 140 -14.31 5.52 3.24
C ALA A 140 -13.89 4.11 2.78
N ILE A 141 -14.64 3.49 1.86
CA ILE A 141 -14.28 2.20 1.27
C ILE A 141 -13.04 2.32 0.37
N ASP A 142 -12.94 3.37 -0.44
CA ASP A 142 -11.79 3.57 -1.32
C ASP A 142 -10.51 3.84 -0.51
N ASP A 143 -10.58 4.64 0.56
CA ASP A 143 -9.48 4.85 1.50
C ASP A 143 -9.08 3.56 2.22
N ALA A 144 -10.05 2.78 2.71
CA ALA A 144 -9.77 1.48 3.32
C ALA A 144 -9.11 0.52 2.32
N ARG A 145 -9.59 0.50 1.07
CA ARG A 145 -9.03 -0.33 0.00
C ARG A 145 -7.60 0.05 -0.35
N GLU A 146 -7.31 1.35 -0.49
CA GLU A 146 -5.97 1.86 -0.76
C GLU A 146 -4.99 1.43 0.33
N LYS A 147 -5.38 1.58 1.60
CA LYS A 147 -4.56 1.16 2.76
C LYS A 147 -4.37 -0.36 2.83
N VAL A 148 -5.42 -1.16 2.59
CA VAL A 148 -5.32 -2.63 2.52
C VAL A 148 -4.35 -3.05 1.41
N ASN A 149 -4.49 -2.48 0.22
CA ASN A 149 -3.64 -2.83 -0.92
C ASN A 149 -2.18 -2.46 -0.69
N SER A 150 -1.91 -1.26 -0.15
CA SER A 150 -0.55 -0.85 0.24
C SER A 150 0.06 -1.80 1.26
N ALA A 151 -0.71 -2.24 2.25
CA ALA A 151 -0.25 -3.22 3.24
C ALA A 151 0.03 -4.61 2.63
N LEU A 152 -0.80 -5.06 1.69
CA LEU A 152 -0.59 -6.31 0.95
C LEU A 152 0.68 -6.26 0.11
N GLU A 153 0.84 -5.21 -0.71
CA GLU A 153 1.99 -5.04 -1.59
C GLU A 153 3.31 -5.05 -0.79
N ARG A 154 3.35 -4.35 0.35
CA ARG A 154 4.52 -4.37 1.23
C ARG A 154 4.80 -5.74 1.82
N GLN A 155 3.75 -6.47 2.21
CA GLN A 155 3.90 -7.80 2.78
C GLN A 155 4.40 -8.80 1.72
N GLU A 156 3.91 -8.72 0.49
CA GLU A 156 4.37 -9.54 -0.65
C GLU A 156 5.82 -9.22 -1.00
N PHE A 157 6.16 -7.94 -1.12
CA PHE A 157 7.53 -7.52 -1.39
C PHE A 157 8.50 -7.97 -0.29
N LYS A 158 8.09 -7.88 0.98
CA LYS A 158 8.89 -8.36 2.10
C LYS A 158 9.22 -9.84 1.96
N GLU A 159 8.23 -10.66 1.63
CA GLU A 159 8.39 -12.10 1.43
C GLU A 159 9.34 -12.40 0.26
N ASP A 160 9.14 -11.72 -0.88
CA ASP A 160 10.01 -11.86 -2.06
C ASP A 160 11.46 -11.41 -1.78
N ALA A 161 11.63 -10.27 -1.11
CA ALA A 161 12.95 -9.76 -0.75
C ALA A 161 13.66 -10.70 0.23
N ALA A 162 12.96 -11.22 1.24
CA ALA A 162 13.52 -12.20 2.18
C ALA A 162 13.96 -13.50 1.48
N GLU A 163 13.16 -14.00 0.54
CA GLU A 163 13.52 -15.18 -0.26
C GLU A 163 14.78 -14.94 -1.10
N LYS A 164 14.86 -13.78 -1.77
CA LYS A 164 16.04 -13.40 -2.58
C LYS A 164 17.29 -13.24 -1.71
N ILE A 165 17.17 -12.62 -0.54
CA ILE A 165 18.29 -12.50 0.41
C ILE A 165 18.76 -13.87 0.88
N ALA A 166 17.85 -14.79 1.19
CA ALA A 166 18.20 -16.16 1.57
C ALA A 166 18.89 -16.93 0.42
N LYS A 167 18.47 -16.73 -0.83
CA LYS A 167 19.14 -17.31 -2.02
C LYS A 167 20.57 -16.78 -2.18
N ILE A 168 20.77 -15.48 -1.96
CA ILE A 168 22.12 -14.86 -1.98
C ILE A 168 23.01 -15.48 -0.90
N GLU A 169 22.50 -15.59 0.33
CA GLU A 169 23.23 -16.21 1.44
C GLU A 169 23.62 -17.66 1.13
N GLY A 170 22.70 -18.45 0.59
CA GLY A 170 22.97 -19.82 0.15
C GLY A 170 24.03 -19.89 -0.95
N ARG A 171 24.03 -18.95 -1.90
CA ARG A 171 25.05 -18.87 -2.96
C ARG A 171 26.43 -18.51 -2.40
N ILE A 172 26.50 -17.58 -1.45
CA ILE A 172 27.74 -17.24 -0.73
C ILE A 172 28.32 -18.49 -0.06
N GLU A 173 27.49 -19.27 0.63
CA GLU A 173 27.94 -20.50 1.31
C GLU A 173 28.41 -21.56 0.31
N SER A 174 27.73 -21.72 -0.82
CA SER A 174 28.21 -22.59 -1.91
C SER A 174 29.59 -22.15 -2.42
N LEU A 175 29.80 -20.86 -2.65
CA LEU A 175 31.08 -20.33 -3.13
C LEU A 175 32.21 -20.57 -2.11
N LYS A 176 31.94 -20.45 -0.79
CA LYS A 176 32.90 -20.80 0.26
C LYS A 176 33.34 -22.25 0.18
N VAL A 177 32.39 -23.16 0.00
CA VAL A 177 32.66 -24.60 -0.15
C VAL A 177 33.45 -24.89 -1.42
N ASP A 178 33.14 -24.22 -2.53
CA ASP A 178 33.84 -24.39 -3.80
C ASP A 178 35.27 -23.83 -3.76
N ALA A 179 35.47 -22.65 -3.15
CA ALA A 179 36.78 -22.05 -2.92
C ALA A 179 37.70 -22.95 -2.09
N ALA A 180 37.15 -23.64 -1.07
CA ALA A 180 37.89 -24.58 -0.25
C ALA A 180 38.40 -25.81 -1.02
N LYS A 181 37.72 -26.19 -2.10
CA LYS A 181 38.09 -27.34 -2.96
C LYS A 181 38.97 -26.94 -4.15
N ALA A 182 38.86 -25.70 -4.61
CA ALA A 182 39.61 -25.18 -5.74
C ALA A 182 41.09 -24.91 -5.41
N LYS A 183 41.92 -24.79 -6.45
CA LYS A 183 43.36 -24.47 -6.33
C LYS A 183 43.77 -23.46 -7.39
N GLY A 184 44.85 -22.72 -7.12
CA GLY A 184 45.43 -21.77 -8.06
C GLY A 184 44.45 -20.67 -8.48
N ASP A 185 44.45 -20.32 -9.77
CA ASP A 185 43.65 -19.21 -10.31
C ASP A 185 42.14 -19.43 -10.16
N ALA A 186 41.67 -20.68 -10.26
CA ALA A 186 40.25 -20.99 -10.06
C ALA A 186 39.78 -20.68 -8.63
N LYS A 187 40.63 -20.92 -7.62
CA LYS A 187 40.31 -20.55 -6.23
C LYS A 187 40.19 -19.03 -6.09
N LYS A 188 41.14 -18.30 -6.67
CA LYS A 188 41.16 -16.84 -6.62
C LYS A 188 39.91 -16.24 -7.27
N GLU A 189 39.49 -16.75 -8.42
CA GLU A 189 38.27 -16.28 -9.10
C GLU A 189 37.01 -16.53 -8.25
N ILE A 190 36.89 -17.70 -7.61
CA ILE A 190 35.76 -18.00 -6.72
C ILE A 190 35.77 -17.09 -5.48
N GLU A 191 36.94 -16.86 -4.86
CA GLU A 191 37.08 -15.95 -3.72
C GLU A 191 36.72 -14.50 -4.10
N GLU A 192 37.09 -14.04 -5.30
CA GLU A 192 36.71 -12.71 -5.81
C GLU A 192 35.19 -12.60 -6.05
N GLN A 193 34.55 -13.65 -6.58
CA GLN A 193 33.09 -13.70 -6.75
C GLN A 193 32.37 -13.72 -5.39
N GLN A 194 32.87 -14.50 -4.44
CA GLN A 194 32.34 -14.58 -3.08
C GLN A 194 32.40 -13.21 -2.41
N ALA A 195 33.56 -12.54 -2.43
CA ALA A 195 33.73 -11.24 -1.79
C ALA A 195 32.77 -10.17 -2.34
N LYS A 196 32.61 -10.13 -3.68
CA LYS A 196 31.65 -9.21 -4.33
C LYS A 196 30.20 -9.50 -3.93
N LEU A 197 29.83 -10.78 -3.80
CA LEU A 197 28.48 -11.18 -3.43
C LEU A 197 28.21 -10.89 -1.94
N GLU A 198 29.18 -11.13 -1.07
CA GLU A 198 29.12 -10.81 0.36
C GLU A 198 28.94 -9.30 0.60
N GLU A 199 29.70 -8.45 -0.10
CA GLU A 199 29.55 -6.99 -0.01
C GLU A 199 28.12 -6.54 -0.37
N LYS A 200 27.56 -7.08 -1.46
CA LYS A 200 26.20 -6.78 -1.90
C LYS A 200 25.13 -7.36 -0.97
N TYR A 201 25.35 -8.54 -0.40
CA TYR A 201 24.47 -9.15 0.58
C TYR A 201 24.35 -8.30 1.84
N GLU A 202 25.47 -7.84 2.41
CA GLU A 202 25.46 -7.00 3.61
C GLU A 202 24.74 -5.68 3.35
N SER A 203 24.95 -5.05 2.18
CA SER A 203 24.19 -3.86 1.78
C SER A 203 22.69 -4.14 1.71
N LEU A 204 22.27 -5.21 1.03
CA LEU A 204 20.86 -5.57 0.89
C LEU A 204 20.18 -5.90 2.22
N LYS A 205 20.91 -6.56 3.12
CA LYS A 205 20.41 -6.89 4.45
C LYS A 205 20.16 -5.64 5.27
N ASN A 206 21.09 -4.68 5.22
CA ASN A 206 20.91 -3.38 5.87
C ASN A 206 19.73 -2.61 5.26
N ASP A 207 19.63 -2.56 3.93
CA ASP A 207 18.51 -1.92 3.23
C ASP A 207 17.17 -2.58 3.63
N TYR A 208 17.13 -3.91 3.69
CA TYR A 208 15.95 -4.66 4.11
C TYR A 208 15.53 -4.34 5.55
N ASP A 209 16.49 -4.27 6.47
CA ASP A 209 16.24 -3.88 7.86
C ASP A 209 15.72 -2.44 7.96
N GLU A 210 16.27 -1.51 7.17
CA GLU A 210 15.76 -0.14 7.07
C GLU A 210 14.34 -0.09 6.50
N PHE A 211 14.01 -0.97 5.54
CA PHE A 211 12.66 -1.05 4.98
C PHE A 211 11.61 -1.46 5.99
N VAL A 212 11.94 -2.42 6.84
CA VAL A 212 11.06 -2.84 7.92
C VAL A 212 10.66 -1.64 8.79
N GLU A 213 11.58 -0.70 8.99
CA GLU A 213 11.40 0.52 9.78
C GLU A 213 10.86 1.71 8.95
N SER A 214 10.83 1.60 7.61
CA SER A 214 10.45 2.69 6.71
C SER A 214 8.97 3.08 6.84
N SER A 215 8.74 4.40 6.77
CA SER A 215 7.41 4.99 6.80
C SER A 215 6.63 4.72 5.51
N GLU A 216 5.35 5.13 5.48
CA GLU A 216 4.55 4.97 4.27
C GLU A 216 5.13 5.76 3.08
N ASP A 217 5.65 6.95 3.35
CA ASP A 217 6.08 7.93 2.34
C ASP A 217 7.40 7.55 1.64
N LYS A 218 8.24 6.71 2.26
CA LYS A 218 9.53 6.29 1.70
C LYS A 218 9.47 4.99 0.90
N TRP A 219 8.29 4.38 0.84
CA TRP A 219 8.13 3.03 0.29
C TRP A 219 8.45 2.93 -1.19
N GLY A 220 7.98 3.87 -2.01
CA GLY A 220 8.22 3.85 -3.45
C GLY A 220 9.72 3.89 -3.76
N ASP A 221 10.40 4.90 -3.22
CA ASP A 221 11.85 5.08 -3.38
C ASP A 221 12.64 3.85 -2.87
N PHE A 222 12.22 3.28 -1.74
CA PHE A 222 12.84 2.08 -1.20
C PHE A 222 12.68 0.87 -2.13
N LYS A 223 11.44 0.58 -2.56
CA LYS A 223 11.12 -0.54 -3.44
C LYS A 223 11.93 -0.47 -4.72
N GLU A 224 11.95 0.70 -5.37
CA GLU A 224 12.72 0.93 -6.60
C GLU A 224 14.22 0.71 -6.39
N GLY A 225 14.79 1.22 -5.30
CA GLY A 225 16.21 1.05 -4.98
C GLY A 225 16.59 -0.42 -4.76
N MET A 226 15.75 -1.17 -4.06
CA MET A 226 15.99 -2.58 -3.78
C MET A 226 15.79 -3.46 -5.02
N GLU A 227 14.75 -3.20 -5.84
CA GLU A 227 14.54 -3.90 -7.13
C GLU A 227 15.71 -3.68 -8.08
N LYS A 228 16.24 -2.46 -8.15
CA LYS A 228 17.45 -2.16 -8.92
C LYS A 228 18.64 -2.99 -8.44
N THR A 229 18.84 -3.07 -7.12
CA THR A 229 19.93 -3.86 -6.53
C THR A 229 19.81 -5.34 -6.86
N PHE A 230 18.59 -5.91 -6.81
CA PHE A 230 18.36 -7.28 -7.24
C PHE A 230 18.63 -7.49 -8.73
N SER A 231 18.23 -6.53 -9.58
CA SER A 231 18.51 -6.59 -11.02
C SER A 231 20.02 -6.57 -11.32
N GLU A 232 20.77 -5.71 -10.64
CA GLU A 232 22.24 -5.67 -10.74
C GLU A 232 22.87 -7.00 -10.32
N LEU A 233 22.38 -7.62 -9.25
CA LEU A 233 22.86 -8.93 -8.80
C LEU A 233 22.60 -10.04 -9.82
N VAL A 234 21.42 -10.10 -10.43
CA VAL A 234 21.13 -11.06 -11.50
C VAL A 234 22.08 -10.89 -12.68
N SER A 235 22.37 -9.64 -13.05
CA SER A 235 23.28 -9.35 -14.16
C SER A 235 24.74 -9.73 -13.85
N THR A 236 25.14 -9.63 -12.58
CA THR A 236 26.51 -9.92 -12.13
C THR A 236 26.71 -11.42 -11.86
N PHE A 237 25.68 -12.08 -11.32
CA PHE A 237 25.70 -13.48 -10.91
C PHE A 237 24.60 -14.24 -11.65
N LYS A 238 24.91 -14.69 -12.87
CA LYS A 238 23.98 -15.46 -13.70
C LYS A 238 23.52 -16.73 -12.97
N GLY A 239 22.22 -17.03 -12.98
CA GLY A 239 21.65 -18.19 -12.28
C GLY A 239 21.38 -17.99 -10.79
N LEU A 240 21.51 -16.77 -10.26
CA LEU A 240 21.33 -16.52 -8.82
C LEU A 240 19.88 -16.70 -8.34
N PHE A 241 18.90 -16.40 -9.19
CA PHE A 241 17.47 -16.52 -8.88
C PHE A 241 16.70 -17.40 -9.89
N ASP A 242 17.42 -18.11 -10.77
CA ASP A 242 16.84 -19.01 -11.78
C ASP A 242 16.48 -20.39 -11.20
#